data_AF-A0A4Y2SX16-F1
#
_entry.id   AF-A0A4Y2SX16-F1
#
_cell.length_a   1.000
_cell.length_b   1.000
_cell.length_c   1.000
_cell.angle_alpha   90.00
_cell.angle_beta   90.00
_cell.angle_gamma   90.00
#
_symmetry.space_group_name_H-M   'P 1'
#
loop_
_entity.id
_entity.type
_entity.pdbx_description
1 polymer ?
#
loop_
_entity_poly.entity_id
_entity_poly.type
_entity_poly.pdbx_seq_one_letter_code
_entity_poly.pdbx_strand_id
1 'polypeptide(L)'
;MPAWFAVKKSKYFTDGPKHVFHAIQISRYLSDELLQVVYPVIQRNAFFAHPENVLLAMFVDEIERIRELGYRRILKARQIVPKKKTVRNFVPPKINFQASDYIEIINWNSNVVYPPPMLRDLSEDDIKSLINSDTTPIREIQKFPCHTQALERCTKLVTKTSNKVCRQDARDGYIRATLKSRSAMPNFTKKSDFVIDSECVIDIKKKK
;
A
#
# COMPACT_ATOMS: atom_id res chain seq x y z
N MET A 1 -14.80 0.81 10.38
CA MET A 1 -14.76 0.30 8.99
C MET A 1 -13.38 -0.31 8.74
N PRO A 2 -13.27 -1.56 8.26
CA PRO A 2 -11.96 -2.15 7.96
C PRO A 2 -11.19 -1.30 6.93
N ALA A 3 -9.88 -1.09 7.14
CA ALA A 3 -9.02 -0.29 6.27
C ALA A 3 -9.08 -0.71 4.78
N TRP A 4 -9.41 -1.98 4.53
CA TRP A 4 -9.66 -2.52 3.19
C TRP A 4 -10.68 -1.72 2.36
N PHE A 5 -11.79 -1.27 2.97
CA PHE A 5 -12.81 -0.50 2.25
C PHE A 5 -12.29 0.88 1.86
N ALA A 6 -11.52 1.53 2.73
CA ALA A 6 -10.85 2.79 2.43
C ALA A 6 -9.88 2.64 1.24
N VAL A 7 -9.07 1.57 1.24
CA VAL A 7 -8.15 1.22 0.15
C VAL A 7 -8.89 0.95 -1.17
N LYS A 8 -10.07 0.33 -1.12
CA LYS A 8 -10.88 0.09 -2.33
C LYS A 8 -11.52 1.35 -2.89
N LYS A 9 -12.00 2.25 -2.02
CA LYS A 9 -12.58 3.54 -2.42
C LYS A 9 -11.53 4.48 -3.00
N SER A 10 -10.37 4.53 -2.35
CA SER A 10 -9.27 5.44 -2.65
C SER A 10 -8.05 4.60 -3.00
N LYS A 11 -8.04 4.14 -4.25
CA LYS A 11 -7.15 3.07 -4.70
C LYS A 11 -5.77 3.55 -5.13
N TYR A 12 -5.49 4.85 -5.16
CA TYR A 12 -4.25 5.35 -5.73
C TYR A 12 -3.10 5.26 -4.74
N PHE A 13 -1.89 5.07 -5.24
CA PHE A 13 -0.69 4.99 -4.39
C PHE A 13 -0.44 6.28 -3.60
N THR A 14 -0.87 7.44 -4.13
CA THR A 14 -0.86 8.74 -3.44
C THR A 14 -1.72 8.76 -2.19
N ASP A 15 -2.70 7.87 -2.07
CA ASP A 15 -3.55 7.74 -0.89
C ASP A 15 -2.94 6.78 0.15
N GLY A 16 -1.84 6.10 -0.19
CA GLY A 16 -1.15 5.14 0.69
C GLY A 16 -0.87 5.69 2.10
N PRO A 17 -0.22 6.86 2.25
CA PRO A 17 0.00 7.47 3.57
C PRO A 17 -1.30 7.73 4.34
N LYS A 18 -2.37 8.13 3.65
CA LYS A 18 -3.70 8.39 4.24
C LYS A 18 -4.32 7.08 4.77
N HIS A 19 -4.11 5.96 4.08
CA HIS A 19 -4.54 4.64 4.57
C HIS A 19 -3.79 4.17 5.80
N VAL A 20 -2.48 4.43 5.88
CA VAL A 20 -1.68 4.15 7.09
C VAL A 20 -2.19 5.00 8.25
N PHE A 21 -2.40 6.28 8.01
CA PHE A 21 -2.96 7.18 9.01
C PHE A 21 -4.35 6.75 9.49
N HIS A 22 -5.22 6.33 8.56
CA HIS A 22 -6.55 5.81 8.90
C HIS A 22 -6.48 4.55 9.78
N ALA A 23 -5.52 3.66 9.53
CA ALA A 23 -5.28 2.50 10.38
C ALA A 23 -4.85 2.90 11.80
N ILE A 24 -4.00 3.92 11.93
CA ILE A 24 -3.62 4.50 13.22
C ILE A 24 -4.85 5.09 13.92
N GLN A 25 -5.66 5.88 13.23
CA GLN A 25 -6.88 6.47 13.80
C GLN A 25 -7.85 5.41 14.32
N ILE A 26 -8.10 4.35 13.56
CA ILE A 26 -8.99 3.26 14.00
C ILE A 26 -8.40 2.53 15.20
N SER A 27 -7.07 2.34 15.24
CA SER A 27 -6.44 1.64 16.37
C SER A 27 -6.58 2.38 17.69
N ARG A 28 -6.77 3.71 17.70
CA ARG A 28 -6.98 4.51 18.92
C ARG A 28 -8.21 4.13 19.73
N TYR A 29 -9.17 3.42 19.14
CA TYR A 29 -10.36 2.92 19.83
C TYR A 29 -10.14 1.56 20.51
N LEU A 30 -8.96 0.97 20.38
CA LEU A 30 -8.62 -0.31 21.00
C LEU A 30 -8.09 -0.11 22.42
N SER A 31 -8.20 -1.15 23.25
CA SER A 31 -7.57 -1.18 24.58
C SER A 31 -6.04 -1.22 24.47
N ASP A 32 -5.35 -0.77 25.52
CA ASP A 32 -3.89 -0.75 25.57
C ASP A 32 -3.26 -2.14 25.32
N GLU A 33 -3.89 -3.21 25.82
CA GLU A 33 -3.47 -4.59 25.57
C GLU A 33 -3.48 -4.94 24.07
N LEU A 34 -4.52 -4.53 23.34
CA LEU A 34 -4.62 -4.76 21.90
C LEU A 34 -3.65 -3.85 21.13
N LEU A 35 -3.43 -2.63 21.61
CA LEU A 35 -2.47 -1.69 21.02
C LEU A 35 -1.04 -2.24 21.04
N GLN A 36 -0.66 -2.94 22.12
CA GLN A 36 0.66 -3.61 22.21
C GLN A 36 0.88 -4.65 21.11
N VAL A 37 -0.19 -5.28 20.60
CA VAL A 37 -0.11 -6.23 19.49
C VAL A 37 -0.19 -5.52 18.13
N VAL A 38 -1.05 -4.51 18.00
CA VAL A 38 -1.35 -3.85 16.73
C VAL A 38 -0.26 -2.87 16.29
N TYR A 39 0.27 -2.05 17.20
CA TYR A 39 1.29 -1.05 16.85
C TYR A 39 2.56 -1.64 16.23
N PRO A 40 3.14 -2.74 16.75
CA PRO A 40 4.27 -3.40 16.08
C PRO A 40 3.92 -3.94 14.69
N VAL A 41 2.68 -4.32 14.43
CA VAL A 41 2.23 -4.76 13.10
C VAL A 41 2.15 -3.56 12.15
N ILE A 42 1.57 -2.44 12.58
CA ILE A 42 1.52 -1.21 11.78
C ILE A 42 2.94 -0.72 11.48
N GLN A 43 3.80 -0.62 12.48
CA GLN A 43 5.19 -0.15 12.35
C GLN A 43 6.00 -0.98 11.35
N ARG A 44 5.87 -2.32 11.38
CA ARG A 44 6.59 -3.21 10.45
C ARG A 44 6.10 -3.10 9.00
N ASN A 45 4.84 -2.68 8.80
CA ASN A 45 4.21 -2.58 7.48
C ASN A 45 4.08 -1.14 6.97
N ALA A 46 4.68 -0.15 7.66
CA ALA A 46 4.49 1.26 7.37
C ALA A 46 5.30 1.79 6.15
N PHE A 47 5.49 0.97 5.12
CA PHE A 47 6.20 1.36 3.90
C PHE A 47 5.54 2.54 3.17
N PHE A 48 4.21 2.63 3.22
CA PHE A 48 3.49 3.77 2.66
C PHE A 48 3.70 5.07 3.45
N ALA A 49 4.19 5.02 4.69
CA ALA A 49 4.56 6.21 5.44
C ALA A 49 5.98 6.71 5.11
N HIS A 50 6.72 6.03 4.22
CA HIS A 50 8.05 6.47 3.79
C HIS A 50 8.03 7.94 3.31
N PRO A 51 9.03 8.78 3.62
CA PRO A 51 9.02 10.20 3.28
C PRO A 51 8.70 10.50 1.81
N GLU A 52 9.24 9.71 0.88
CA GLU A 52 8.93 9.85 -0.56
C GLU A 52 7.44 9.67 -0.87
N ASN A 53 6.78 8.68 -0.24
CA ASN A 53 5.36 8.41 -0.45
C ASN A 53 4.49 9.50 0.18
N VAL A 54 4.88 10.01 1.36
CA VAL A 54 4.19 11.12 2.01
C VAL A 54 4.31 12.40 1.15
N LEU A 55 5.48 12.68 0.58
CA LEU A 55 5.66 13.80 -0.35
C LEU A 55 4.77 13.67 -1.60
N LEU A 56 4.63 12.46 -2.16
CA LEU A 56 3.74 12.24 -3.32
C LEU A 56 2.27 12.46 -2.95
N ALA A 57 1.85 12.06 -1.75
CA ALA A 57 0.50 12.34 -1.24
C ALA A 57 0.27 13.84 -1.05
N MET A 58 1.23 14.54 -0.45
CA MET A 58 1.17 15.99 -0.24
C MET A 58 1.13 16.75 -1.58
N PHE A 59 1.88 16.29 -2.58
CA PHE A 59 1.95 16.93 -3.90
C PHE A 59 0.59 17.02 -4.60
N VAL A 60 -0.26 15.99 -4.46
CA VAL A 60 -1.59 15.92 -5.08
C VAL A 60 -2.73 16.23 -4.10
N ASP A 61 -2.41 16.71 -2.91
CA ASP A 61 -3.42 16.92 -1.87
C ASP A 61 -4.46 17.97 -2.30
N GLU A 62 -5.69 17.87 -1.80
CA GLU A 62 -6.75 18.82 -2.11
C GLU A 62 -6.51 20.16 -1.39
N ILE A 63 -5.87 20.12 -0.22
CA ILE A 63 -5.59 21.29 0.60
C ILE A 63 -4.33 21.98 0.10
N GLU A 64 -4.47 23.23 -0.32
CA GLU A 64 -3.39 24.05 -0.90
C GLU A 64 -2.18 24.20 0.03
N ARG A 65 -2.41 24.52 1.30
CA ARG A 65 -1.34 24.64 2.30
C ARG A 65 -0.50 23.36 2.43
N ILE A 66 -1.11 22.19 2.28
CA ILE A 66 -0.41 20.90 2.33
C ILE A 66 0.41 20.70 1.05
N ARG A 67 -0.15 21.02 -0.12
CA ARG A 67 0.58 20.98 -1.39
C ARG A 67 1.81 21.88 -1.37
N GLU A 68 1.65 23.12 -0.94
CA GLU A 68 2.73 24.11 -0.85
C GLU A 68 3.86 23.61 0.06
N LEU A 69 3.51 23.05 1.22
CA LEU A 69 4.48 22.42 2.13
C LEU A 69 5.19 21.24 1.46
N GLY A 70 4.47 20.43 0.68
CA GLY A 70 5.02 19.34 -0.13
C GLY A 70 6.04 19.84 -1.16
N TYR A 71 5.69 20.86 -1.94
CA TYR A 71 6.55 21.46 -2.96
C TYR A 71 7.86 22.00 -2.37
N ARG A 72 7.76 22.77 -1.27
CA ARG A 72 8.93 23.31 -0.55
C ARG A 72 9.86 22.20 -0.06
N ARG A 73 9.31 21.10 0.47
CA ARG A 73 10.08 19.95 0.94
C ARG A 73 10.77 19.20 -0.20
N ILE A 74 10.10 19.05 -1.35
CA ILE A 74 10.69 18.44 -2.54
C ILE A 74 11.88 19.27 -3.06
N LEU A 75 11.72 20.60 -3.16
CA LEU A 75 12.81 21.49 -3.55
C LEU A 75 14.01 21.38 -2.60
N LYS A 76 13.77 21.39 -1.28
CA LYS A 76 14.81 21.19 -0.27
C LYS A 76 15.51 19.83 -0.43
N ALA A 77 14.77 18.75 -0.68
CA ALA A 77 15.34 17.42 -0.87
C ALA A 77 16.23 17.34 -2.13
N ARG A 78 15.86 18.02 -3.22
CA ARG A 78 16.67 18.09 -4.46
C ARG A 78 17.99 18.84 -4.26
N GLN A 79 18.01 19.86 -3.40
CA GLN A 79 19.22 20.63 -3.09
C GLN A 79 20.21 19.87 -2.20
N ILE A 80 19.69 19.10 -1.22
CA ILE A 80 20.51 18.39 -0.24
C ILE A 80 21.08 17.09 -0.81
N VAL A 81 20.28 16.34 -1.57
CA VAL A 81 20.69 15.01 -2.04
C VAL A 81 21.66 15.16 -3.21
N PRO A 82 22.89 14.60 -3.11
CA PRO A 82 23.85 14.67 -4.21
C PRO A 82 23.29 14.00 -5.46
N LYS A 83 23.51 14.60 -6.64
CA LYS A 83 23.04 14.11 -7.94
C LYS A 83 23.64 12.74 -8.36
N LYS A 84 24.50 12.14 -7.55
CA LYS A 84 25.12 10.84 -7.81
C LYS A 84 24.11 9.71 -7.58
N LYS A 85 24.16 8.68 -8.43
CA LYS A 85 23.30 7.48 -8.31
C LYS A 85 23.76 6.62 -7.13
N THR A 86 23.28 6.93 -5.93
CA THR A 86 23.40 6.05 -4.76
C THR A 86 22.14 5.20 -4.62
N VAL A 87 22.30 3.95 -4.20
CA VAL A 87 21.16 3.09 -3.86
C VAL A 87 20.48 3.69 -2.63
N ARG A 88 19.16 3.89 -2.70
CA ARG A 88 18.36 4.42 -1.58
C ARG A 88 17.94 3.28 -0.68
N ASN A 89 18.16 3.41 0.62
CA ASN A 89 17.62 2.46 1.60
C ASN A 89 16.15 2.76 1.84
N PHE A 90 15.26 1.88 1.36
CA PHE A 90 13.82 1.99 1.54
C PHE A 90 13.37 1.18 2.76
N VAL A 91 13.43 1.81 3.93
CA VAL A 91 13.09 1.18 5.22
C VAL A 91 11.85 1.86 5.79
N PRO A 92 10.92 1.13 6.43
CA PRO A 92 9.76 1.76 7.07
C PRO A 92 10.22 2.75 8.15
N PRO A 93 9.75 4.00 8.11
CA PRO A 93 10.15 5.02 9.07
C PRO A 93 9.50 4.74 10.44
N LYS A 94 10.08 5.30 11.51
CA LYS A 94 9.44 5.28 12.83
C LYS A 94 8.15 6.09 12.80
N ILE A 95 7.04 5.45 13.14
CA ILE A 95 5.69 6.02 13.07
C ILE A 95 5.34 6.77 14.34
N ASN A 96 4.76 7.95 14.16
CA ASN A 96 4.12 8.71 15.21
C ASN A 96 2.64 8.29 15.34
N PHE A 97 2.35 7.41 16.29
CA PHE A 97 0.97 6.96 16.56
C PHE A 97 0.05 8.06 17.11
N GLN A 98 0.62 9.17 17.60
CA GLN A 98 -0.11 10.33 18.11
C GLN A 98 -0.32 11.44 17.06
N ALA A 99 0.05 11.20 15.80
CA ALA A 99 -0.11 12.17 14.71
C ALA A 99 -1.55 12.68 14.58
N SER A 100 -1.76 13.99 14.38
CA SER A 100 -3.12 14.51 14.16
C SER A 100 -3.54 14.41 12.70
N ASP A 101 -2.56 14.38 11.80
CA ASP A 101 -2.77 14.28 10.36
C ASP A 101 -1.71 13.37 9.72
N TYR A 102 -1.99 12.89 8.50
CA TYR A 102 -1.10 11.98 7.77
C TYR A 102 0.28 12.61 7.48
N ILE A 103 0.37 13.95 7.41
CA ILE A 103 1.64 14.67 7.22
C ILE A 103 2.58 14.56 8.43
N GLU A 104 2.04 14.22 9.61
CA GLU A 104 2.77 14.14 10.89
C GLU A 104 3.09 12.70 11.31
N ILE A 105 2.73 11.69 10.49
CA ILE A 105 2.97 10.28 10.80
C ILE A 105 4.45 9.92 10.87
N ILE A 106 5.30 10.75 10.25
CA ILE A 106 6.75 10.64 10.30
C ILE A 106 7.39 11.90 10.86
N ASN A 107 8.51 11.71 11.56
CA ASN A 107 9.38 12.82 11.94
C ASN A 107 10.28 13.21 10.75
N TRP A 108 10.05 14.39 10.19
CA TRP A 108 10.80 14.90 9.04
C TRP A 108 12.26 15.24 9.32
N ASN A 109 12.63 15.47 10.58
CA ASN A 109 14.00 15.81 10.98
C ASN A 109 14.88 14.57 11.17
N SER A 110 14.29 13.44 11.54
CA SER A 110 15.03 12.20 11.79
C SER A 110 15.17 11.31 10.56
N ASN A 111 14.34 11.51 9.53
CA ASN A 111 14.33 10.68 8.33
C ASN A 111 15.08 11.37 7.18
N VAL A 112 15.86 10.60 6.43
CA VAL A 112 16.47 11.11 5.19
C VAL A 112 15.39 11.26 4.13
N VAL A 113 15.21 12.48 3.63
CA VAL A 113 14.18 12.80 2.64
C VAL A 113 14.84 12.86 1.26
N TYR A 114 14.44 11.94 0.38
CA TYR A 114 14.87 11.92 -1.01
C TYR A 114 13.80 12.53 -1.92
N PRO A 115 14.18 13.16 -3.05
CA PRO A 115 13.22 13.58 -4.05
C PRO A 115 12.53 12.36 -4.67
N PRO A 116 11.17 12.32 -4.70
CA PRO A 116 10.45 11.19 -5.26
C PRO A 116 10.83 10.92 -6.72
N PRO A 117 11.19 9.68 -7.10
CA PRO A 117 11.59 9.34 -8.46
C PRO A 117 10.52 9.66 -9.51
N MET A 118 9.24 9.57 -9.13
CA MET A 118 8.12 9.89 -10.01
C MET A 118 8.04 11.36 -10.41
N LEU A 119 8.69 12.25 -9.66
CA LEU A 119 8.74 13.67 -9.96
C LEU A 119 10.06 14.05 -10.66
N ARG A 120 10.85 13.09 -11.14
CA ARG A 120 12.18 13.37 -11.72
C ARG A 120 12.12 14.33 -12.92
N ASP A 121 11.10 14.17 -13.75
CA ASP A 121 10.99 14.90 -15.03
C ASP A 121 10.45 16.33 -14.83
N LEU A 122 9.89 16.64 -13.66
CA LEU A 122 9.48 18.01 -13.32
C LEU A 122 10.70 18.86 -12.96
N SER A 123 10.89 19.99 -13.62
CA SER A 123 12.00 20.89 -13.30
C SER A 123 11.82 21.56 -11.93
N GLU A 124 12.88 22.13 -11.37
CA GLU A 124 12.76 22.90 -10.13
C GLU A 124 11.97 24.18 -10.33
N ASP A 125 12.06 24.80 -11.51
CA ASP A 125 11.35 26.03 -11.83
C ASP A 125 9.85 25.76 -12.05
N ASP A 126 9.49 24.58 -12.58
CA ASP A 126 8.09 24.12 -12.60
C ASP A 126 7.51 23.96 -11.19
N ILE A 127 8.30 23.44 -10.24
CA ILE A 127 7.83 23.31 -8.85
C ILE A 127 7.72 24.69 -8.18
N LYS A 128 8.64 25.63 -8.47
CA LYS A 128 8.55 27.00 -7.96
C LYS A 128 7.37 27.77 -8.55
N SER A 129 7.08 27.59 -9.84
CA SER A 129 5.92 28.23 -10.47
C SER A 129 4.61 27.74 -9.85
N LEU A 130 4.51 26.46 -9.48
CA LEU A 130 3.36 25.91 -8.74
C LEU A 130 3.18 26.48 -7.32
N ILE A 131 4.23 27.04 -6.72
CA ILE A 131 4.14 27.73 -5.42
C ILE A 131 3.65 29.16 -5.61
N ASN A 132 4.09 29.83 -6.68
CA ASN A 132 3.87 31.26 -6.89
C ASN A 132 2.61 31.60 -7.70
N SER A 133 2.04 30.62 -8.41
CA SER A 133 0.88 30.81 -9.25
C SER A 133 -0.36 30.17 -8.63
N ASP A 134 -1.52 30.83 -8.76
CA ASP A 134 -2.85 30.22 -8.50
C ASP A 134 -3.22 29.14 -9.55
N THR A 135 -2.24 28.66 -10.32
CA THR A 135 -2.44 27.70 -11.39
C THR A 135 -2.96 26.38 -10.83
N THR A 136 -3.81 25.75 -11.63
CA THR A 136 -4.32 24.40 -11.33
C THR A 136 -3.16 23.45 -10.98
N PRO A 137 -3.25 22.72 -9.85
CA PRO A 137 -2.21 21.80 -9.44
C PRO A 137 -2.01 20.72 -10.51
N ILE A 138 -0.78 20.22 -10.68
CA ILE A 138 -0.48 19.11 -11.60
C ILE A 138 -1.25 17.87 -11.12
N ARG A 139 -2.40 17.61 -11.74
CA ARG A 139 -3.24 16.43 -11.48
C ARG A 139 -2.78 15.17 -12.22
N GLU A 140 -1.79 15.32 -13.09
CA GLU A 140 -1.31 14.27 -14.00
C GLU A 140 -0.11 13.49 -13.46
N ILE A 141 -0.04 13.24 -12.15
CA ILE A 141 0.80 12.15 -11.68
C ILE A 141 0.21 10.84 -12.19
N GLN A 142 1.08 9.95 -12.67
CA GLN A 142 0.70 8.63 -13.14
C GLN A 142 -0.11 7.87 -12.08
N LYS A 143 -1.36 7.57 -12.39
CA LYS A 143 -2.32 6.98 -11.45
C LYS A 143 -2.15 5.47 -11.37
N PHE A 144 -1.27 5.01 -10.49
CA PHE A 144 -1.14 3.60 -10.16
C PHE A 144 -2.01 3.20 -8.96
N PRO A 145 -2.61 1.99 -8.99
CA PRO A 145 -3.25 1.46 -7.80
C PRO A 145 -2.21 1.16 -6.71
N CYS A 146 -2.56 1.43 -5.44
CA CYS A 146 -1.75 1.11 -4.26
C CYS A 146 -1.70 -0.38 -3.92
N HIS A 147 -2.51 -1.19 -4.60
CA HIS A 147 -2.63 -2.63 -4.38
C HIS A 147 -2.54 -3.40 -5.69
N THR A 148 -2.00 -4.61 -5.60
CA THR A 148 -1.90 -5.53 -6.74
C THR A 148 -3.07 -6.51 -6.75
N GLN A 149 -3.38 -7.06 -7.92
CA GLN A 149 -4.41 -8.11 -8.04
C GLN A 149 -4.10 -9.33 -7.16
N ALA A 150 -2.82 -9.64 -6.96
CA ALA A 150 -2.37 -10.70 -6.07
C ALA A 150 -2.77 -10.43 -4.61
N LEU A 151 -2.60 -9.19 -4.14
CA LEU A 151 -3.04 -8.77 -2.81
C LEU A 151 -4.55 -8.95 -2.66
N GLU A 152 -5.34 -8.57 -3.67
CA GLU A 152 -6.80 -8.77 -3.61
C GLU A 152 -7.21 -10.22 -3.51
N ARG A 153 -6.57 -11.10 -4.30
CA ARG A 153 -6.81 -12.54 -4.26
C ARG A 153 -6.42 -13.13 -2.91
N CYS A 154 -5.32 -12.65 -2.32
CA CYS A 154 -4.87 -13.04 -0.99
C CYS A 154 -5.88 -12.65 0.08
N THR A 155 -6.30 -11.37 0.13
CA THR A 155 -7.31 -10.90 1.10
C THR A 155 -8.59 -11.73 1.01
N LYS A 156 -9.10 -11.99 -0.20
CA LYS A 156 -10.29 -12.85 -0.41
C LYS A 156 -10.08 -14.26 0.14
N LEU A 157 -8.90 -14.86 -0.09
CA LEU A 157 -8.58 -16.19 0.41
C LEU A 157 -8.53 -16.22 1.94
N VAL A 158 -7.87 -15.22 2.56
CA VAL A 158 -7.77 -15.10 4.02
C VAL A 158 -9.16 -14.93 4.65
N THR A 159 -10.01 -14.08 4.10
CA THR A 159 -11.39 -13.89 4.58
C THR A 159 -12.24 -15.16 4.43
N LYS A 160 -12.13 -15.87 3.30
CA LYS A 160 -12.82 -17.16 3.12
C LYS A 160 -12.35 -18.17 4.16
N THR A 161 -11.05 -18.19 4.44
CA THR A 161 -10.44 -19.11 5.40
C THR A 161 -10.88 -18.80 6.83
N SER A 162 -10.87 -17.53 7.24
CA SER A 162 -11.29 -17.13 8.58
C SER A 162 -12.75 -17.48 8.88
N ASN A 163 -13.60 -17.47 7.86
CA ASN A 163 -15.00 -17.88 8.00
C ASN A 163 -15.18 -19.40 8.09
N LYS A 164 -14.20 -20.20 7.62
CA LYS A 164 -14.32 -21.65 7.52
C LYS A 164 -13.68 -22.39 8.68
N VAL A 165 -12.56 -21.88 9.20
CA VAL A 165 -11.77 -22.55 10.24
C VAL A 165 -11.26 -21.56 11.29
N CYS A 166 -11.29 -21.99 12.55
CA CYS A 166 -10.70 -21.27 13.68
C CYS A 166 -9.30 -21.83 14.01
N ARG A 167 -8.47 -21.07 14.74
CA ARG A 167 -7.06 -21.36 15.08
C ARG A 167 -6.06 -21.12 13.93
N GLN A 168 -4.81 -20.87 14.27
CA GLN A 168 -3.78 -20.48 13.30
C GLN A 168 -3.38 -21.65 12.39
N ASP A 169 -3.08 -22.83 12.96
CA ASP A 169 -2.61 -23.99 12.19
C ASP A 169 -3.65 -24.50 11.19
N ALA A 170 -4.93 -24.51 11.60
CA ALA A 170 -6.02 -24.89 10.72
C ALA A 170 -6.22 -23.89 9.57
N ARG A 171 -6.11 -22.59 9.83
CA ARG A 171 -6.18 -21.54 8.80
C ARG A 171 -5.04 -21.68 7.80
N ASP A 172 -3.82 -21.88 8.29
CA ASP A 172 -2.63 -22.05 7.48
C ASP A 172 -2.70 -23.34 6.62
N GLY A 173 -3.13 -24.45 7.21
CA GLY A 173 -3.40 -25.71 6.51
C GLY A 173 -4.46 -25.56 5.40
N TYR A 174 -5.56 -24.85 5.68
CA TYR A 174 -6.61 -24.59 4.69
C TYR A 174 -6.13 -23.71 3.54
N ILE A 175 -5.34 -22.67 3.82
CA ILE A 175 -4.72 -21.81 2.81
C ILE A 175 -3.79 -22.63 1.91
N ARG A 176 -2.87 -23.41 2.50
CA ARG A 176 -1.96 -24.27 1.73
C ARG A 176 -2.69 -25.29 0.87
N ALA A 177 -3.69 -25.97 1.40
CA ALA A 177 -4.50 -26.92 0.65
C ALA A 177 -5.23 -26.25 -0.52
N THR A 178 -5.80 -25.06 -0.29
CA THR A 178 -6.48 -24.28 -1.33
C THR A 178 -5.51 -23.83 -2.43
N LEU A 179 -4.31 -23.36 -2.06
CA LEU A 179 -3.29 -22.97 -3.03
C LEU A 179 -2.79 -24.17 -3.84
N LYS A 180 -2.55 -25.31 -3.19
CA LYS A 180 -2.15 -26.57 -3.85
C LYS A 180 -3.23 -27.09 -4.81
N SER A 181 -4.50 -27.01 -4.41
CA SER A 181 -5.63 -27.35 -5.28
C SER A 181 -5.68 -26.42 -6.49
N ARG A 182 -5.52 -25.10 -6.30
CA ARG A 182 -5.50 -24.12 -7.40
C ARG A 182 -4.33 -24.32 -8.37
N SER A 183 -3.14 -24.70 -7.87
CA SER A 183 -2.00 -24.99 -8.75
C SER A 183 -2.16 -26.29 -9.54
N ALA A 184 -2.95 -27.24 -9.04
CA ALA A 184 -3.26 -28.48 -9.74
C ALA A 184 -4.35 -28.31 -10.81
N MET A 185 -5.11 -27.20 -10.76
CA MET A 185 -6.13 -26.90 -11.76
C MET A 185 -5.46 -26.47 -13.08
N PRO A 186 -5.89 -27.01 -14.24
CA PRO A 186 -5.42 -26.54 -15.53
C PRO A 186 -5.78 -25.06 -15.75
N ASN A 187 -4.98 -24.36 -16.55
CA ASN A 187 -5.34 -23.04 -17.04
C ASN A 187 -6.33 -23.21 -18.20
N PHE A 188 -7.55 -22.72 -18.02
CA PHE A 188 -8.58 -22.75 -19.05
C PHE A 188 -8.64 -21.41 -19.78
N THR A 189 -8.54 -21.44 -21.10
CA THR A 189 -8.59 -20.23 -21.94
C THR A 189 -9.99 -19.98 -22.49
N LYS A 190 -10.75 -21.05 -22.75
CA LYS A 190 -12.10 -21.03 -23.26
C LYS A 190 -13.03 -21.78 -22.30
N LYS A 191 -14.32 -21.44 -22.35
CA LYS A 191 -15.35 -22.10 -21.53
C LYS A 191 -15.50 -23.59 -21.88
N SER A 192 -15.19 -23.98 -23.13
CA SER A 192 -15.12 -25.38 -23.57
C SER A 192 -14.08 -26.19 -22.79
N ASP A 193 -13.00 -25.56 -22.35
CA ASP A 193 -11.90 -26.25 -21.68
C ASP A 193 -12.28 -26.71 -20.27
N PHE A 194 -13.37 -26.17 -19.69
CA PHE A 194 -13.92 -26.62 -18.40
C PHE A 194 -14.64 -27.97 -18.49
N VAL A 195 -14.98 -28.41 -19.71
CA VAL A 195 -15.49 -29.76 -19.92
C VAL A 195 -14.28 -30.68 -19.86
N ILE A 196 -13.94 -31.10 -18.64
CA ILE A 196 -12.96 -32.16 -18.43
C ILE A 196 -13.49 -33.38 -19.17
N ASP A 197 -12.74 -33.89 -20.14
CA ASP A 197 -13.02 -35.17 -20.80
C ASP A 197 -13.33 -36.21 -19.71
N SER A 198 -14.49 -36.84 -19.85
CA SER A 198 -15.04 -37.87 -18.95
C SER A 198 -14.10 -39.06 -18.68
N GLU A 199 -12.92 -39.10 -19.29
CA GLU A 199 -11.91 -40.14 -19.13
C GLU A 199 -11.17 -40.05 -17.77
N CYS A 200 -10.92 -38.86 -17.23
CA CYS A 200 -10.20 -38.72 -15.94
C CYS A 200 -10.99 -39.25 -14.72
N VAL A 201 -12.32 -39.38 -14.81
CA VAL A 201 -13.16 -39.88 -13.69
C VAL A 201 -13.10 -41.40 -13.58
N ILE A 202 -12.65 -42.10 -14.63
CA ILE A 202 -12.66 -43.57 -14.71
C ILE A 202 -11.51 -44.17 -13.88
N ASP A 203 -10.37 -43.49 -13.76
CA ASP A 203 -9.18 -44.03 -13.10
C ASP A 203 -9.24 -44.02 -11.57
N ILE A 204 -10.10 -43.22 -10.95
CA ILE A 204 -10.29 -43.24 -9.49
C ILE A 204 -11.15 -44.44 -9.06
N LYS A 205 -11.99 -44.99 -9.94
CA LYS A 205 -12.89 -46.11 -9.62
C LYS A 205 -12.27 -47.51 -9.83
N LYS A 206 -11.06 -47.62 -10.37
CA LYS A 206 -10.39 -48.91 -10.64
C LYS A 206 -9.41 -49.40 -9.58
N LYS A 207 -9.20 -48.66 -8.49
CA LYS A 207 -8.43 -49.15 -7.33
C LYS A 207 -9.36 -49.46 -6.14
N LYS A 208 -10.02 -50.60 -6.22
CA LYS A 208 -10.51 -51.38 -5.08
C LYS A 208 -10.20 -52.84 -5.33
#